data_AF-A0A8E2AV20-F1
#
_entry.id   AF-A0A8E2AV20-F1
#
_cell.length_a   1.000
_cell.length_b   1.000
_cell.length_c   1.000
_cell.angle_alpha   90.00
_cell.angle_beta   90.00
_cell.angle_gamma   90.00
#
_symmetry.space_group_name_H-M   'P 1'
#
loop_
_entity.id
_entity.type
_entity.pdbx_description
1 polymer ?
#
loop_
_entity_poly.entity_id
_entity_poly.type
_entity_poly.pdbx_seq_one_letter_code
_entity_poly.pdbx_strand_id
1 'polypeptide(L)'
;MPPQKRAPCQVCREKESKYTCAKCMVLYCSIDCFKAHKGERQARPSSAVHLHDKAQRLTDPTRENTAAPPLPEDTRSITPPPVLRPLTSLNWPYAPEESAFPDPLKRDDPKPLQLHQYEAVATSPAVRRILAAHPRLKDILRRIDARRGPEREDALQRALGITHVPAALHAPQLDRGLLELGAQSEEDTRALRELAEAVEGAVRGGKEGALGLDWGD
;
A
#
# COMPACT_ATOMS: atom_id res chain seq x y z
N MET A 1 24.55 0.17 -31.19
CA MET A 1 23.81 1.29 -30.56
C MET A 1 24.80 2.36 -30.15
N PRO A 2 24.62 3.63 -30.55
CA PRO A 2 25.47 4.72 -30.07
C PRO A 2 25.25 4.93 -28.56
N PRO A 3 26.30 5.26 -27.78
CA PRO A 3 26.17 5.49 -26.34
C PRO A 3 25.28 6.72 -26.09
N GLN A 4 24.24 6.56 -25.27
CA GLN A 4 23.40 7.69 -24.87
C GLN A 4 24.22 8.69 -24.06
N LYS A 5 24.16 9.97 -24.45
CA LYS A 5 24.83 11.06 -23.74
C LYS A 5 24.25 11.18 -22.33
N ARG A 6 25.10 11.24 -21.32
CA ARG A 6 24.66 11.29 -19.92
C ARG A 6 24.13 12.69 -19.61
N ALA A 7 23.07 12.75 -18.81
CA ALA A 7 22.52 14.02 -18.34
C ALA A 7 23.56 14.80 -17.51
N PRO A 8 23.54 16.15 -17.49
CA PRO A 8 24.49 16.96 -16.72
C PRO A 8 24.27 16.84 -15.21
N CYS A 9 25.31 17.13 -14.44
CA CYS A 9 25.28 17.22 -12.98
C CYS A 9 24.27 18.28 -12.52
N GLN A 10 23.35 17.92 -11.63
CA GLN A 10 22.34 18.85 -11.09
C GLN A 10 22.89 19.76 -9.98
N VAL A 11 24.11 19.50 -9.49
CA VAL A 11 24.76 20.29 -8.44
C VAL A 11 25.61 21.41 -9.04
N CYS A 12 26.57 21.09 -9.91
CA CYS A 12 27.44 22.11 -10.55
C CYS A 12 27.04 22.46 -11.99
N ARG A 13 26.25 21.63 -12.69
CA ARG A 13 25.83 21.82 -14.10
C ARG A 13 26.96 21.93 -15.14
N GLU A 14 28.22 21.79 -14.74
CA GLU A 14 29.38 21.92 -15.63
C GLU A 14 29.77 20.61 -16.33
N LYS A 15 29.53 19.47 -15.69
CA LYS A 15 30.01 18.14 -16.14
C LYS A 15 28.86 17.16 -16.29
N GLU A 16 29.04 16.16 -17.13
CA GLU A 16 28.12 15.01 -17.19
C GLU A 16 28.01 14.31 -15.84
N SER A 17 26.81 13.85 -15.50
CA SER A 17 26.57 13.12 -14.26
C SER A 17 27.20 11.74 -14.32
N LYS A 18 27.86 11.36 -13.21
CA LYS A 18 28.52 10.06 -13.06
C LYS A 18 27.76 9.17 -12.09
N TYR A 19 27.04 9.76 -11.14
CA TYR A 19 26.40 9.08 -10.04
C TYR A 19 25.00 9.66 -9.76
N THR A 20 24.15 8.87 -9.10
CA THR A 20 22.80 9.25 -8.68
C THR A 20 22.68 9.02 -7.18
N CYS A 21 22.19 10.01 -6.43
CA CYS A 21 22.01 9.85 -4.98
C CYS A 21 20.78 9.00 -4.66
N ALA A 22 20.94 7.89 -3.94
CA ALA A 22 19.83 6.99 -3.60
C ALA A 22 18.73 7.63 -2.73
N LYS A 23 19.04 8.70 -1.98
CA LYS A 23 18.08 9.36 -1.08
C LYS A 23 17.17 10.36 -1.78
N CYS A 24 17.69 11.03 -2.81
CA CYS A 24 17.03 12.18 -3.43
C CYS A 24 17.01 12.15 -4.95
N MET A 25 17.59 11.12 -5.56
CA MET A 25 17.73 10.93 -7.00
C MET A 25 18.44 12.07 -7.74
N VAL A 26 19.18 12.91 -7.02
CA VAL A 26 19.98 13.99 -7.62
C VAL A 26 21.16 13.38 -8.38
N LEU A 27 21.34 13.84 -9.63
CA LEU A 27 22.46 13.44 -10.49
C LEU A 27 23.69 14.30 -10.19
N TYR A 28 24.84 13.69 -9.92
CA TYR A 28 26.07 14.42 -9.58
C TYR A 28 27.33 13.84 -10.26
N CYS A 29 28.36 14.68 -10.44
CA CYS A 29 29.58 14.29 -11.14
C CYS A 29 30.71 13.79 -10.22
N SER A 30 30.80 14.29 -8.98
CA SER A 30 31.91 13.99 -8.05
C SER A 30 31.47 13.94 -6.59
N ILE A 31 32.37 13.45 -5.72
CA ILE A 31 32.15 13.41 -4.27
C ILE A 31 31.98 14.83 -3.69
N ASP A 32 32.58 15.86 -4.29
CA ASP A 32 32.41 17.25 -3.84
C ASP A 32 30.97 17.72 -4.08
N CYS A 33 30.40 17.40 -5.25
CA CYS A 33 28.97 17.61 -5.53
C CYS A 33 28.06 16.75 -4.62
N PHE A 34 28.51 15.54 -4.24
CA PHE A 34 27.81 14.72 -3.27
C PHE A 34 27.73 15.40 -1.89
N LYS A 35 28.84 15.98 -1.41
CA LYS A 35 28.89 16.66 -0.12
C LYS A 35 28.10 17.98 -0.13
N ALA A 36 28.23 18.77 -1.21
CA ALA A 36 27.50 20.02 -1.37
C ALA A 36 25.98 19.81 -1.29
N HIS A 37 25.41 18.88 -2.09
CA HIS A 37 23.95 18.67 -2.07
C HIS A 37 23.45 18.02 -0.77
N LYS A 38 24.31 17.28 -0.05
CA LYS A 38 23.98 16.70 1.26
C LYS A 38 23.88 17.78 2.33
N GLY A 39 24.74 18.80 2.29
CA GLY A 39 24.70 19.95 3.20
C GLY A 39 23.50 20.86 2.97
N GLU A 40 23.14 21.08 1.71
CA GLU A 40 22.09 22.03 1.32
C GLU A 40 20.66 21.54 1.64
N ARG A 41 20.45 20.22 1.66
CA ARG A 41 19.14 19.61 1.99
C ARG A 41 18.82 19.52 3.49
N GLN A 42 19.75 19.86 4.39
CA GLN A 42 19.47 19.94 5.83
C GLN A 42 18.85 21.28 6.26
N ALA A 43 18.72 22.25 5.34
CA ALA A 43 18.35 23.63 5.71
C ALA A 43 16.95 24.12 5.25
N ARG A 44 16.19 23.42 4.40
CA ARG A 44 14.82 23.85 4.02
C ARG A 44 13.91 22.70 3.57
N PRO A 45 12.67 22.61 4.08
CA PRO A 45 11.59 21.96 3.36
C PRO A 45 10.82 22.99 2.51
N SER A 46 10.32 22.51 1.38
CA SER A 46 9.28 23.12 0.54
C SER A 46 9.70 24.19 -0.49
N SER A 47 9.50 23.85 -1.76
CA SER A 47 8.80 24.72 -2.70
C SER A 47 8.02 23.84 -3.66
N ALA A 48 6.71 23.85 -3.47
CA ALA A 48 5.73 23.44 -4.45
C ALA A 48 5.84 24.28 -5.72
N VAL A 49 5.65 23.65 -6.87
CA VAL A 49 5.27 24.30 -8.13
C VAL A 49 4.22 23.37 -8.73
N HIS A 50 2.94 23.63 -8.45
CA HIS A 50 2.00 24.28 -9.37
C HIS A 50 2.11 23.79 -10.82
N LEU A 51 1.06 23.08 -11.27
CA LEU A 51 0.33 23.36 -12.51
C LEU A 51 -1.12 22.84 -12.38
N HIS A 52 -2.02 23.77 -12.06
CA HIS A 52 -3.38 23.89 -12.62
C HIS A 52 -3.26 23.92 -14.17
N ASP A 53 -4.20 23.61 -15.04
CA ASP A 53 -5.66 23.71 -15.16
C ASP A 53 -5.99 22.88 -16.44
N LYS A 54 -7.12 22.20 -16.63
CA LYS A 54 -8.29 22.80 -17.29
C LYS A 54 -9.47 21.85 -17.26
N ALA A 55 -10.48 22.22 -16.47
CA ALA A 55 -11.86 21.78 -16.66
C ALA A 55 -12.53 22.75 -17.64
N GLN A 56 -13.19 22.25 -18.68
CA GLN A 56 -14.16 23.04 -19.44
C GLN A 56 -15.51 22.31 -19.45
N ARG A 57 -16.46 22.99 -18.81
CA ARG A 57 -17.91 22.76 -18.78
C ARG A 57 -18.58 23.67 -19.82
N LEU A 58 -19.83 23.32 -20.15
CA LEU A 58 -20.88 24.08 -20.86
C LEU A 58 -20.72 24.04 -22.39
N THR A 59 -21.72 23.69 -23.20
CA THR A 59 -23.09 24.25 -23.23
C THR A 59 -24.12 23.32 -23.90
N ASP A 60 -25.33 23.29 -23.32
CA ASP A 60 -26.62 23.07 -24.01
C ASP A 60 -27.12 24.43 -24.58
N PRO A 61 -27.95 24.48 -25.65
CA PRO A 61 -29.40 24.43 -25.41
C PRO A 61 -30.28 23.79 -26.53
N THR A 62 -31.27 23.02 -26.06
CA THR A 62 -32.73 23.11 -26.36
C THR A 62 -33.22 23.10 -27.82
N ARG A 63 -33.98 22.04 -28.18
CA ARG A 63 -35.36 22.22 -28.73
C ARG A 63 -36.22 20.95 -28.64
N GLU A 64 -37.45 21.17 -28.16
CA GLU A 64 -38.56 20.24 -27.97
C GLU A 64 -39.02 19.56 -29.25
N ASN A 65 -39.47 18.30 -29.13
CA ASN A 65 -40.67 17.86 -29.82
C ASN A 65 -41.35 16.69 -29.08
N THR A 66 -42.64 16.91 -28.81
CA THR A 66 -43.58 16.05 -28.10
C THR A 66 -44.18 15.00 -29.03
N ALA A 67 -44.19 13.72 -28.62
CA ALA A 67 -45.30 12.78 -28.90
C ALA A 67 -45.17 11.49 -28.05
N ALA A 68 -46.33 11.01 -27.62
CA ALA A 68 -46.65 9.99 -26.61
C ALA A 68 -46.39 8.51 -27.06
N PRO A 69 -46.59 7.49 -26.18
CA PRO A 69 -45.73 6.31 -26.04
C PRO A 69 -46.18 5.05 -26.78
N PRO A 70 -45.32 4.01 -26.81
CA PRO A 70 -45.75 2.71 -26.30
C PRO A 70 -44.70 2.03 -25.39
N LEU A 71 -45.16 1.50 -24.26
CA LEU A 71 -44.53 0.41 -23.51
C LEU A 71 -45.09 -0.93 -24.07
N PRO A 72 -44.52 -2.11 -23.77
CA PRO A 72 -43.24 -2.41 -23.10
C PRO A 72 -42.42 -3.50 -23.86
N GLU A 73 -41.10 -3.38 -23.92
CA GLU A 73 -40.26 -4.58 -24.09
C GLU A 73 -39.08 -4.55 -23.11
N ASP A 74 -39.04 -5.59 -22.27
CA ASP A 74 -38.02 -5.93 -21.30
C ASP A 74 -36.63 -6.03 -21.95
N THR A 75 -35.98 -4.90 -22.17
CA THR A 75 -34.52 -4.86 -22.35
C THR A 75 -33.90 -4.74 -20.97
N ARG A 76 -33.81 -5.88 -20.28
CA ARG A 76 -32.83 -6.05 -19.19
C ARG A 76 -31.50 -5.62 -19.77
N SER A 77 -31.03 -4.43 -19.39
CA SER A 77 -29.66 -3.99 -19.67
C SER A 77 -28.72 -4.96 -18.97
N ILE A 78 -28.30 -5.98 -19.70
CA ILE A 78 -27.17 -6.82 -19.34
C ILE A 78 -25.94 -5.95 -19.61
N THR A 79 -25.66 -5.01 -18.72
CA THR A 79 -24.30 -4.47 -18.63
C THR A 79 -23.41 -5.65 -18.28
N PRO A 80 -22.45 -6.04 -19.14
CA PRO A 80 -21.54 -7.12 -18.80
C PRO A 80 -20.85 -6.76 -17.48
N PRO A 81 -20.70 -7.73 -16.57
CA PRO A 81 -20.06 -7.47 -15.29
C PRO A 81 -18.68 -6.86 -15.54
N PRO A 82 -18.26 -5.87 -14.73
CA PRO A 82 -16.97 -5.21 -14.92
C PRO A 82 -15.87 -6.26 -14.90
N VAL A 83 -15.08 -6.32 -15.98
CA VAL A 83 -13.98 -7.27 -16.12
C VAL A 83 -12.95 -6.97 -15.03
N LEU A 84 -12.76 -7.92 -14.10
CA LEU A 84 -11.78 -7.79 -13.03
C LEU A 84 -10.36 -7.81 -13.62
N ARG A 85 -9.45 -7.05 -13.01
CA ARG A 85 -8.03 -7.09 -13.39
C ARG A 85 -7.47 -8.50 -13.16
N PRO A 86 -6.66 -9.04 -14.08
CA PRO A 86 -6.07 -10.36 -13.92
C PRO A 86 -5.06 -10.37 -12.76
N LEU A 87 -4.92 -11.50 -12.07
CA LEU A 87 -3.98 -11.63 -10.95
C LEU A 87 -2.51 -11.42 -11.37
N THR A 88 -2.18 -11.70 -12.64
CA THR A 88 -0.86 -11.45 -13.23
C THR A 88 -0.51 -9.97 -13.37
N SER A 89 -1.49 -9.07 -13.27
CA SER A 89 -1.26 -7.62 -13.28
C SER A 89 -0.82 -7.05 -11.92
N LEU A 90 -0.91 -7.85 -10.85
CA LEU A 90 -0.49 -7.43 -9.52
C LEU A 90 1.03 -7.55 -9.37
N ASN A 91 1.64 -6.56 -8.73
CA ASN A 91 3.04 -6.63 -8.33
C ASN A 91 3.13 -7.45 -7.04
N TRP A 92 3.32 -8.76 -7.20
CA TRP A 92 3.54 -9.66 -6.07
C TRP A 92 4.91 -9.40 -5.44
N PRO A 93 5.01 -9.36 -4.10
CA PRO A 93 6.31 -9.26 -3.45
C PRO A 93 7.16 -10.49 -3.82
N TYR A 94 8.47 -10.27 -4.00
CA TYR A 94 9.40 -11.37 -4.20
C TYR A 94 9.41 -12.28 -2.95
N ALA A 95 9.01 -13.53 -3.12
CA ALA A 95 9.18 -14.57 -2.12
C ALA A 95 10.52 -15.29 -2.41
N PRO A 96 11.51 -15.21 -1.50
CA PRO A 96 12.76 -15.95 -1.65
C PRO A 96 12.48 -17.45 -1.75
N GLU A 97 13.19 -18.13 -2.65
CA GLU A 97 13.17 -19.60 -2.70
C GLU A 97 13.73 -20.17 -1.39
N GLU A 98 13.12 -21.25 -0.90
CA GLU A 98 13.58 -21.90 0.32
C GLU A 98 14.99 -22.46 0.13
N SER A 99 15.89 -22.17 1.08
CA SER A 99 17.24 -22.73 1.05
C SER A 99 17.17 -24.26 1.15
N ALA A 100 17.82 -24.95 0.22
CA ALA A 100 17.99 -26.41 0.29
C ALA A 100 18.72 -26.87 1.57
N PHE A 101 19.40 -25.95 2.26
CA PHE A 101 20.04 -26.17 3.56
C PHE A 101 19.49 -25.14 4.56
N PRO A 102 18.41 -25.46 5.28
CA PRO A 102 17.89 -24.58 6.32
C PRO A 102 18.89 -24.54 7.49
N ASP A 103 19.16 -23.33 7.98
CA ASP A 103 19.96 -23.14 9.18
C ASP A 103 19.21 -23.74 10.38
N PRO A 104 19.77 -24.72 11.11
CA PRO A 104 19.09 -25.38 12.22
C PRO A 104 18.69 -24.40 13.34
N LEU A 105 19.37 -23.25 13.46
CA LEU A 105 19.01 -22.23 14.44
C LEU A 105 17.76 -21.42 14.04
N LYS A 106 17.42 -21.39 12.75
CA LYS A 106 16.28 -20.65 12.20
C LYS A 106 15.05 -21.52 11.97
N ARG A 107 15.05 -22.74 12.49
CA ARG A 107 13.94 -23.69 12.32
C ARG A 107 12.63 -23.15 12.93
N ASP A 108 12.74 -22.42 14.03
CA ASP A 108 11.59 -21.92 14.78
C ASP A 108 11.25 -20.45 14.42
N ASP A 109 12.00 -19.82 13.49
CA ASP A 109 11.69 -18.48 12.99
C ASP A 109 10.43 -18.50 12.11
N PRO A 110 9.61 -17.44 12.13
CA PRO A 110 8.47 -17.34 11.23
C PRO A 110 8.94 -17.35 9.76
N LYS A 111 8.51 -18.34 8.99
CA LYS A 111 8.84 -18.42 7.56
C LYS A 111 8.14 -17.28 6.80
N PRO A 112 8.71 -16.76 5.70
CA PRO A 112 8.01 -15.82 4.84
C PRO A 112 6.83 -16.49 4.13
N LEU A 113 5.81 -15.71 3.75
CA LEU A 113 4.70 -16.22 2.94
C LEU A 113 5.19 -16.61 1.54
N GLN A 114 4.73 -17.78 1.07
CA GLN A 114 4.99 -18.31 -0.26
C GLN A 114 4.02 -17.72 -1.31
N LEU A 115 4.40 -17.77 -2.60
CA LEU A 115 3.59 -17.17 -3.68
C LEU A 115 2.16 -17.75 -3.74
N HIS A 116 2.01 -19.07 -3.60
CA HIS A 116 0.70 -19.72 -3.61
C HIS A 116 -0.19 -19.27 -2.42
N GLN A 117 0.41 -18.90 -1.29
CA GLN A 117 -0.30 -18.38 -0.12
C GLN A 117 -0.80 -16.97 -0.37
N TYR A 118 0.02 -16.12 -1.02
CA TYR A 118 -0.41 -14.80 -1.48
C TYR A 118 -1.57 -14.89 -2.48
N GLU A 119 -1.52 -15.84 -3.42
CA GLU A 119 -2.61 -16.10 -4.36
C GLU A 119 -3.89 -16.58 -3.65
N ALA A 120 -3.78 -17.47 -2.67
CA ALA A 120 -4.89 -17.93 -1.85
C ALA A 120 -5.56 -16.76 -1.10
N VAL A 121 -4.77 -15.87 -0.50
CA VAL A 121 -5.29 -14.66 0.17
C VAL A 121 -6.00 -13.75 -0.81
N ALA A 122 -5.43 -13.50 -1.99
CA ALA A 122 -6.06 -12.61 -2.98
C ALA A 122 -7.32 -13.19 -3.63
N THR A 123 -7.42 -14.51 -3.76
CA THR A 123 -8.59 -15.20 -4.33
C THR A 123 -9.65 -15.54 -3.29
N SER A 124 -9.34 -15.44 -1.99
CA SER A 124 -10.26 -15.78 -0.90
C SER A 124 -11.56 -14.96 -0.94
N PRO A 125 -12.73 -15.61 -1.05
CA PRO A 125 -14.02 -14.92 -0.98
C PRO A 125 -14.30 -14.36 0.42
N ALA A 126 -13.80 -15.00 1.48
CA ALA A 126 -13.95 -14.51 2.85
C ALA A 126 -13.25 -13.16 3.04
N VAL A 127 -11.99 -13.07 2.62
CA VAL A 127 -11.20 -11.83 2.67
C VAL A 127 -11.89 -10.71 1.88
N ARG A 128 -12.42 -11.01 0.68
CA ARG A 128 -13.14 -10.03 -0.14
C ARG A 128 -14.42 -9.52 0.51
N ARG A 129 -15.18 -10.39 1.18
CA ARG A 129 -16.41 -10.00 1.91
C ARG A 129 -16.09 -9.07 3.07
N ILE A 130 -15.07 -9.38 3.87
CA ILE A 130 -14.66 -8.55 5.02
C ILE A 130 -14.19 -7.17 4.56
N LEU A 131 -13.37 -7.11 3.50
CA LEU A 131 -12.91 -5.83 2.92
C LEU A 131 -14.04 -5.01 2.27
N ALA A 132 -15.15 -5.64 1.89
CA ALA A 132 -16.34 -4.97 1.39
C ALA A 132 -17.23 -4.47 2.54
N ALA A 133 -17.37 -5.26 3.60
CA ALA A 133 -18.14 -4.92 4.79
C ALA A 133 -17.50 -3.79 5.63
N HIS A 134 -16.16 -3.70 5.63
CA HIS A 134 -15.41 -2.71 6.41
C HIS A 134 -14.53 -1.81 5.53
N PRO A 135 -15.07 -0.74 4.91
CA PRO A 135 -14.31 0.14 4.02
C PRO A 135 -13.08 0.80 4.69
N ARG A 136 -13.21 1.16 5.98
CA ARG A 136 -12.13 1.79 6.78
C ARG A 136 -10.90 0.90 6.95
N LEU A 137 -11.07 -0.42 6.82
CA LEU A 137 -9.98 -1.38 6.95
C LEU A 137 -8.89 -1.15 5.92
N LYS A 138 -9.26 -0.74 4.71
CA LYS A 138 -8.30 -0.41 3.63
C LYS A 138 -7.40 0.77 4.04
N ASP A 139 -7.95 1.76 4.72
CA ASP A 139 -7.19 2.93 5.15
C ASP A 139 -6.31 2.60 6.36
N ILE A 140 -6.78 1.76 7.28
CA ILE A 140 -5.98 1.24 8.39
C ILE A 140 -4.76 0.48 7.84
N LEU A 141 -4.98 -0.47 6.93
CA LEU A 141 -3.91 -1.27 6.32
C LEU A 141 -2.88 -0.38 5.60
N ARG A 142 -3.34 0.60 4.80
CA ARG A 142 -2.44 1.58 4.13
C ARG A 142 -1.60 2.37 5.13
N ARG A 143 -2.18 2.79 6.26
CA ARG A 143 -1.44 3.53 7.30
C ARG A 143 -0.41 2.66 8.01
N ILE A 144 -0.70 1.38 8.23
CA ILE A 144 0.26 0.43 8.80
C ILE A 144 1.40 0.18 7.80
N ASP A 145 1.08 -0.07 6.53
CA ASP A 145 2.08 -0.33 5.49
C ASP A 145 2.90 0.90 5.09
N ALA A 146 2.47 2.11 5.43
CA ALA A 146 3.30 3.31 5.29
C ALA A 146 4.45 3.35 6.31
N ARG A 147 4.36 2.61 7.42
CA ARG A 147 5.38 2.56 8.49
C ARG A 147 6.47 1.55 8.16
N ARG A 148 7.60 1.63 8.87
CA ARG A 148 8.77 0.75 8.69
C ARG A 148 9.34 0.32 10.04
N GLY A 149 9.94 -0.87 10.07
CA GLY A 149 10.60 -1.39 11.26
C GLY A 149 9.67 -1.47 12.49
N PRO A 150 10.17 -1.18 13.70
CA PRO A 150 9.43 -1.40 14.95
C PRO A 150 8.13 -0.59 15.04
N GLU A 151 8.10 0.62 14.46
CA GLU A 151 6.87 1.44 14.45
C GLU A 151 5.70 0.77 13.71
N ARG A 152 6.01 -0.06 12.70
CA ARG A 152 5.00 -0.84 11.98
C ARG A 152 4.44 -1.93 12.87
N GLU A 153 5.30 -2.62 13.60
CA GLU A 153 4.92 -3.69 14.53
C GLU A 153 4.06 -3.13 15.67
N ASP A 154 4.46 -2.01 16.27
CA ASP A 154 3.68 -1.32 17.31
C ASP A 154 2.32 -0.83 16.80
N ALA A 155 2.26 -0.33 15.57
CA ALA A 155 1.00 0.08 14.96
C ALA A 155 0.08 -1.12 14.72
N LEU A 156 0.63 -2.26 14.30
CA LEU A 156 -0.13 -3.50 14.09
C LEU A 156 -0.65 -4.07 15.42
N GLN A 157 0.20 -4.13 16.46
CA GLN A 157 -0.19 -4.60 17.78
C GLN A 157 -1.30 -3.75 18.40
N ARG A 158 -1.20 -2.42 18.29
CA ARG A 158 -2.27 -1.51 18.74
C ARG A 158 -3.55 -1.71 17.93
N ALA A 159 -3.44 -1.90 16.62
CA ALA A 159 -4.60 -2.09 15.76
C ALA A 159 -5.35 -3.40 16.05
N LEU A 160 -4.62 -4.44 16.45
CA LEU A 160 -5.19 -5.73 16.87
C LEU A 160 -5.68 -5.72 18.34
N GLY A 161 -5.43 -4.64 19.08
CA GLY A 161 -5.74 -4.53 20.51
C GLY A 161 -4.90 -5.48 21.37
N ILE A 162 -3.68 -5.81 20.95
CA ILE A 162 -2.73 -6.64 21.70
C ILE A 162 -2.02 -5.80 22.76
N THR A 163 -1.61 -4.58 22.39
CA THR A 163 -0.99 -3.62 23.31
C THR A 163 -1.97 -2.52 23.69
N HIS A 164 -2.39 -2.52 24.95
CA HIS A 164 -3.01 -1.37 25.59
C HIS A 164 -1.91 -0.46 26.14
N VAL A 165 -1.24 0.29 25.27
CA VAL A 165 -0.37 1.36 25.77
C VAL A 165 -1.30 2.52 26.14
N PRO A 166 -1.49 2.88 27.43
CA PRO A 166 -2.17 4.12 27.75
C PRO A 166 -1.38 5.24 27.08
N ALA A 167 -2.04 6.02 26.24
CA ALA A 167 -1.45 7.09 25.43
C ALA A 167 -0.67 8.16 26.25
N ALA A 168 -0.63 8.04 27.57
CA ALA A 168 -0.06 8.97 28.53
C ALA A 168 1.43 8.77 28.86
N LEU A 169 2.07 7.63 28.54
CA LEU A 169 3.43 7.35 29.05
C LEU A 169 4.60 7.61 28.07
N HIS A 170 4.33 7.92 26.80
CA HIS A 170 5.40 8.21 25.83
C HIS A 170 5.07 9.40 24.92
N ALA A 171 5.01 10.61 25.48
CA ALA A 171 5.56 11.86 24.92
C ALA A 171 4.94 13.10 25.62
N PRO A 172 5.75 13.95 26.28
CA PRO A 172 5.32 15.33 26.52
C PRO A 172 5.51 16.10 25.21
N GLN A 173 4.46 16.79 24.76
CA GLN A 173 4.50 17.79 23.69
C GLN A 173 4.89 17.28 22.29
N LEU A 174 4.02 16.55 21.61
CA LEU A 174 3.78 16.85 20.19
C LEU A 174 2.42 16.28 19.74
N ASP A 175 1.60 17.21 19.26
CA ASP A 175 0.50 17.03 18.33
C ASP A 175 -0.88 16.60 18.86
N ARG A 176 -1.64 17.63 19.24
CA ARG A 176 -3.09 17.61 19.49
C ARG A 176 -3.91 17.20 18.25
N GLY A 177 -3.30 17.13 17.05
CA GLY A 177 -3.92 16.59 15.83
C GLY A 177 -4.01 15.06 15.78
N LEU A 178 -3.26 14.33 16.62
CA LEU A 178 -3.28 12.86 16.67
C LEU A 178 -4.47 12.28 17.44
N LEU A 179 -5.16 13.12 18.23
CA LEU A 179 -6.27 12.75 19.11
C LEU A 179 -7.64 12.77 18.42
N GLU A 180 -7.80 13.49 17.31
CA GLU A 180 -9.09 13.66 16.63
C GLU A 180 -9.35 12.65 15.48
N LEU A 181 -8.40 11.76 15.16
CA LEU A 181 -8.49 10.89 13.96
C LEU A 181 -8.21 9.38 14.15
N GLY A 182 -8.03 8.85 15.36
CA GLY A 182 -7.70 7.43 15.43
C GLY A 182 -7.57 6.75 16.79
N ALA A 183 -8.50 6.98 17.72
CA ALA A 183 -8.92 5.84 18.53
C ALA A 183 -9.52 4.85 17.53
N GLN A 184 -8.80 3.77 17.20
CA GLN A 184 -9.40 2.70 16.40
C GLN A 184 -10.65 2.27 17.17
N SER A 185 -11.80 2.34 16.51
CA SER A 185 -13.04 1.91 17.15
C SER A 185 -12.88 0.46 17.56
N GLU A 186 -13.55 0.02 18.63
CA GLU A 186 -13.65 -1.42 18.93
C GLU A 186 -14.14 -2.22 17.71
N GLU A 187 -14.97 -1.59 16.88
CA GLU A 187 -15.40 -2.12 15.58
C GLU A 187 -14.25 -2.29 14.58
N ASP A 188 -13.33 -1.32 14.50
CA ASP A 188 -12.16 -1.40 13.62
C ASP A 188 -11.22 -2.52 14.07
N THR A 189 -11.01 -2.65 15.39
CA THR A 189 -10.21 -3.73 15.99
C THR A 189 -10.84 -5.09 15.70
N ARG A 190 -12.17 -5.21 15.87
CA ARG A 190 -12.91 -6.44 15.55
C ARG A 190 -12.80 -6.80 14.07
N ALA A 191 -12.99 -5.83 13.18
CA ALA A 191 -12.87 -6.04 11.74
C ALA A 191 -11.45 -6.47 11.32
N LEU A 192 -10.41 -5.94 11.98
CA LEU A 192 -9.03 -6.34 11.72
C LEU A 192 -8.73 -7.77 12.21
N ARG A 193 -9.30 -8.17 13.35
CA ARG A 193 -9.21 -9.56 13.84
C ARG A 193 -9.92 -10.53 12.91
N GLU A 194 -11.13 -10.20 12.48
CA GLU A 194 -11.88 -11.01 11.52
C GLU A 194 -11.12 -11.16 10.20
N LEU A 195 -10.47 -10.09 9.72
CA LEU A 195 -9.59 -10.16 8.55
C LEU A 195 -8.39 -11.08 8.80
N ALA A 196 -7.75 -11.00 9.97
CA ALA A 196 -6.61 -11.85 10.31
C ALA A 196 -7.00 -13.34 10.29
N GLU A 197 -8.13 -13.69 10.90
CA GLU A 197 -8.67 -15.06 10.88
C GLU A 197 -8.98 -15.55 9.46
N ALA A 198 -9.58 -14.69 8.62
CA ALA A 198 -9.85 -15.03 7.23
C ALA A 198 -8.59 -15.21 6.38
N VAL A 199 -7.53 -14.43 6.67
CA VAL A 199 -6.21 -14.59 6.03
C VAL A 199 -5.58 -15.90 6.46
N GLU A 200 -5.57 -16.21 7.76
CA GLU A 200 -5.07 -17.49 8.28
C GLU A 200 -5.81 -18.68 7.65
N GLY A 201 -7.14 -18.62 7.58
CA GLY A 201 -7.96 -19.66 6.95
C GLY A 201 -7.64 -19.84 5.46
N ALA A 202 -7.37 -18.73 4.75
CA ALA A 202 -6.98 -18.78 3.34
C ALA A 202 -5.60 -19.41 3.14
N VAL A 203 -4.63 -19.08 4.00
CA VAL A 203 -3.25 -19.63 3.92
C VAL A 203 -3.23 -21.11 4.30
N ARG A 204 -4.06 -21.54 5.27
CA ARG A 204 -4.09 -22.93 5.73
C ARG A 204 -4.84 -23.89 4.79
N GLY A 205 -5.60 -23.37 3.83
CA GLY A 205 -6.35 -24.20 2.89
C GLY A 205 -7.40 -25.11 3.56
N GLY A 206 -7.98 -24.69 4.69
CA GLY A 206 -9.08 -25.42 5.35
C GLY A 206 -8.68 -26.57 6.29
N LYS A 207 -7.41 -26.70 6.68
CA LYS A 207 -6.99 -27.70 7.69
C LYS A 207 -7.37 -27.22 9.11
N GLU A 208 -8.56 -27.57 9.60
CA GLU A 208 -9.11 -27.07 10.88
C GLU A 208 -8.32 -27.52 12.14
N GLY A 209 -7.44 -28.53 12.04
CA GLY A 209 -6.75 -29.13 13.19
C GLY A 209 -5.29 -28.70 13.45
N ALA A 210 -4.66 -27.94 12.55
CA ALA A 210 -3.29 -27.44 12.77
C ALA A 210 -3.35 -26.07 13.45
N LEU A 211 -2.68 -25.83 14.58
CA LEU A 211 -2.57 -24.48 15.13
C LEU A 211 -1.43 -23.74 14.40
N GLY A 212 -1.69 -22.50 13.95
CA GLY A 212 -0.70 -21.68 13.24
C GLY A 212 -0.82 -21.70 11.71
N LEU A 213 0.08 -20.97 11.05
CA LEU A 213 0.23 -20.96 9.60
C LEU A 213 0.87 -22.28 9.16
N ASP A 214 0.34 -22.90 8.10
CA ASP A 214 0.91 -24.12 7.52
C ASP A 214 2.19 -23.75 6.77
N TRP A 215 3.31 -23.85 7.47
CA TRP A 215 4.62 -23.46 6.96
C TRP A 215 5.27 -24.54 6.07
N GLY A 216 4.57 -25.65 5.79
CA GLY A 216 5.15 -26.82 5.15
C GLY A 216 6.23 -27.50 6.01
N ASP A 217 6.42 -28.80 5.81
CA ASP A 217 7.57 -29.53 6.36
C ASP A 217 8.86 -29.11 5.64
#